data_AF-A0A928PVX1-F1
#
_entry.id   AF-A0A928PVX1-F1
#
_cell.length_a   1.000
_cell.length_b   1.000
_cell.length_c   1.000
_cell.angle_alpha   90.00
_cell.angle_beta   90.00
_cell.angle_gamma   90.00
#
_symmetry.space_group_name_H-M   'P 1'
#
loop_
_entity.id
_entity.type
_entity.pdbx_description
1 polymer ?
#
loop_
_entity_poly.entity_id
_entity_poly.type
_entity_poly.pdbx_seq_one_letter_code
_entity_poly.pdbx_strand_id
1 'polypeptide(L)'
;MTKRTKNNIKKALGVWGRILSSTVLCFFLYFTMIFLVQIFSRTEVGYEITDANNAVVSSYTYAFEDDPSAVLKTAQEGLKEGQAIRRIYENMSPTVEAVFNVVVQLLMLLAVGVFPYSKMWKLGAKDANKVRYGRKKEDLLRGFKIGAIANTPFVVSYALLVLAKFGVILPQFIIVFRYINIPYLSIINWICPVTAATDMSILALLGVFLPFFFIPLVCGLGYILGYRDISLYERIVFRSKRKTEVDEEI
;
A
#
# COMPACT_ATOMS: atom_id res chain seq x y z
N MET A 1 -3.42 -28.64 -21.61
CA MET A 1 -2.72 -28.05 -20.44
C MET A 1 -1.91 -29.11 -19.67
N THR A 2 -0.60 -28.93 -19.49
CA THR A 2 0.27 -29.93 -18.84
C THR A 2 -0.01 -30.08 -17.33
N LYS A 3 0.28 -31.25 -16.75
CA LYS A 3 0.17 -31.52 -15.28
C LYS A 3 0.96 -30.50 -14.44
N ARG A 4 2.09 -30.01 -14.99
CA ARG A 4 2.93 -28.98 -14.38
C ARG A 4 2.22 -27.63 -14.32
N THR A 5 1.59 -27.22 -15.42
CA THR A 5 0.82 -25.97 -15.50
C THR A 5 -0.34 -25.98 -14.49
N LYS A 6 -1.11 -27.09 -14.44
CA LYS A 6 -2.20 -27.26 -13.46
C LYS A 6 -1.71 -27.09 -12.02
N ASN A 7 -0.56 -27.70 -11.68
CA ASN A 7 0.04 -27.56 -10.35
C ASN A 7 0.49 -26.12 -10.05
N ASN A 8 1.09 -25.43 -11.02
CA ASN A 8 1.50 -24.03 -10.85
C ASN A 8 0.29 -23.12 -10.62
N ILE A 9 -0.80 -23.31 -11.35
CA ILE A 9 -2.06 -22.57 -11.15
C ILE A 9 -2.60 -22.83 -9.73
N LYS A 10 -2.66 -24.08 -9.28
CA LYS A 10 -3.07 -24.41 -7.90
C LYS A 10 -2.18 -23.72 -6.85
N LYS A 11 -0.87 -23.65 -7.09
CA LYS A 11 0.06 -22.95 -6.18
C LYS A 11 -0.17 -21.44 -6.21
N ALA A 12 -0.39 -20.87 -7.39
CA ALA A 12 -0.68 -19.46 -7.61
C ALA A 12 -2.00 -19.04 -6.95
N LEU A 13 -3.07 -19.84 -7.06
CA LEU A 13 -4.33 -19.59 -6.35
C LEU A 13 -4.14 -19.49 -4.84
N GLY A 14 -3.34 -20.38 -4.25
CA GLY A 14 -3.03 -20.26 -2.84
C GLY A 14 -2.04 -19.14 -2.50
N VAL A 15 -1.31 -18.56 -3.46
CA VAL A 15 -0.49 -17.35 -3.25
C VAL A 15 -1.43 -16.15 -3.30
N TRP A 16 -2.29 -16.10 -4.30
CA TRP A 16 -3.34 -15.10 -4.45
C TRP A 16 -4.21 -14.99 -3.19
N GLY A 17 -4.68 -16.11 -2.62
CA GLY A 17 -5.45 -16.06 -1.36
C GLY A 17 -4.68 -15.42 -0.19
N ARG A 18 -3.35 -15.55 -0.14
CA ARG A 18 -2.52 -14.85 0.85
C ARG A 18 -2.38 -13.36 0.54
N ILE A 19 -2.19 -13.02 -0.73
CA ILE A 19 -2.15 -11.63 -1.20
C ILE A 19 -3.47 -10.93 -0.84
N LEU A 20 -4.61 -11.60 -1.02
CA LEU A 20 -5.92 -11.09 -0.66
C LEU A 20 -6.01 -10.82 0.85
N SER A 21 -5.64 -11.78 1.70
CA SER A 21 -5.60 -11.58 3.16
C SER A 21 -4.66 -10.42 3.55
N SER A 22 -3.49 -10.33 2.93
CA SER A 22 -2.56 -9.23 3.17
C SER A 22 -3.10 -7.89 2.67
N THR A 23 -3.88 -7.86 1.60
CA THR A 23 -4.50 -6.65 1.06
C THR A 23 -5.55 -6.11 2.04
N VAL A 24 -6.34 -7.00 2.64
CA VAL A 24 -7.27 -6.63 3.73
C VAL A 24 -6.50 -6.09 4.94
N LEU A 25 -5.37 -6.69 5.30
CA LEU A 25 -4.50 -6.14 6.35
C LEU A 25 -3.96 -4.75 5.98
N CYS A 26 -3.52 -4.54 4.74
CA CYS A 26 -3.05 -3.23 4.27
C CYS A 26 -4.16 -2.17 4.34
N PHE A 27 -5.42 -2.53 4.08
CA PHE A 27 -6.55 -1.62 4.25
C PHE A 27 -6.61 -1.12 5.70
N PHE A 28 -6.70 -2.03 6.68
CA PHE A 28 -6.78 -1.64 8.09
C PHE A 28 -5.53 -0.89 8.56
N LEU A 29 -4.34 -1.29 8.09
CA LEU A 29 -3.09 -0.63 8.40
C LEU A 29 -3.11 0.83 7.92
N TYR A 30 -3.43 1.06 6.64
CA TYR A 30 -3.46 2.40 6.05
C TYR A 30 -4.47 3.30 6.77
N PHE A 31 -5.72 2.83 6.94
CA PHE A 31 -6.79 3.63 7.55
C PHE A 31 -6.55 3.93 9.04
N THR A 32 -6.01 2.98 9.79
CA THR A 32 -5.64 3.22 11.19
C THR A 32 -4.50 4.23 11.28
N MET A 33 -3.48 4.08 10.44
CA MET A 33 -2.31 4.95 10.43
C MET A 33 -2.66 6.39 10.05
N ILE A 34 -3.46 6.60 8.99
CA ILE A 34 -3.86 7.96 8.59
C ILE A 34 -4.71 8.62 9.68
N PHE A 35 -5.61 7.88 10.33
CA PHE A 35 -6.44 8.41 11.41
C PHE A 35 -5.59 8.86 12.61
N LEU A 36 -4.62 8.04 13.02
CA LEU A 36 -3.69 8.39 14.10
C LEU A 36 -2.88 9.64 13.76
N VAL A 37 -2.29 9.69 12.56
CA VAL A 37 -1.46 10.84 12.17
C VAL A 37 -2.28 12.11 12.03
N GLN A 38 -3.52 12.02 11.53
CA GLN A 38 -4.44 13.16 11.48
C GLN A 38 -4.78 13.70 12.88
N ILE A 39 -4.92 12.84 13.89
CA ILE A 39 -5.17 13.31 15.28
C ILE A 39 -3.98 14.10 15.83
N PHE A 40 -2.75 13.65 15.59
CA PHE A 40 -1.57 14.28 16.17
C PHE A 40 -1.03 15.46 15.36
N SER A 41 -1.32 15.51 14.05
CA SER A 41 -0.69 16.47 13.14
C SER A 41 -1.59 17.61 12.70
N ARG A 42 -2.88 17.57 13.04
CA ARG A 42 -3.83 18.63 12.68
C ARG A 42 -3.92 19.65 13.81
N THR A 43 -3.55 20.88 13.49
CA THR A 43 -3.80 22.06 14.32
C THR A 43 -5.20 22.59 14.02
N GLU A 44 -5.96 22.92 15.07
CA GLU A 44 -7.21 23.68 14.90
C GLU A 44 -6.83 25.09 14.44
N VAL A 45 -7.41 25.55 13.34
CA VAL A 45 -7.10 26.86 12.74
C VAL A 45 -8.24 27.85 12.83
N GLY A 46 -9.37 27.45 13.42
CA GLY A 46 -10.51 28.33 13.66
C GLY A 46 -11.87 27.65 13.57
N TYR A 47 -12.88 28.45 13.22
CA TYR A 47 -14.28 28.05 13.17
C TYR A 47 -14.97 28.48 11.87
N GLU A 48 -15.84 27.64 11.34
CA GLU A 48 -16.75 27.96 10.24
C GLU A 48 -18.19 27.91 10.69
N ILE A 49 -19.00 28.86 10.24
CA ILE A 49 -20.46 28.82 10.40
C ILE A 49 -21.05 28.22 9.13
N THR A 50 -21.84 27.17 9.31
CA THR A 50 -22.54 26.47 8.24
C THR A 50 -24.05 26.67 8.35
N ASP A 51 -24.74 26.75 7.23
CA ASP A 51 -26.21 26.76 7.20
C ASP A 51 -26.81 25.35 7.33
N ALA A 52 -28.13 25.25 7.29
CA ALA A 52 -28.86 23.99 7.34
C ALA A 52 -28.53 23.02 6.18
N ASN A 53 -27.92 23.51 5.09
CA ASN A 53 -27.48 22.71 3.95
C ASN A 53 -25.99 22.35 4.02
N ASN A 54 -25.30 22.65 5.12
CA ASN A 54 -23.86 22.54 5.30
C ASN A 54 -23.02 23.46 4.39
N ALA A 55 -23.61 24.50 3.81
CA ALA A 55 -22.86 25.50 3.07
C ALA A 55 -22.14 26.45 4.03
N VAL A 56 -20.88 26.78 3.76
CA VAL A 56 -20.08 27.71 4.58
C VAL A 56 -20.59 29.13 4.36
N VAL A 57 -21.03 29.78 5.43
CA VAL A 57 -21.56 31.15 5.44
C VAL A 57 -20.48 32.15 5.86
N SER A 58 -19.64 31.78 6.82
CA SER A 58 -18.50 32.58 7.28
C SER A 58 -17.41 31.70 7.90
N SER A 59 -16.17 32.17 7.88
CA SER A 59 -14.99 31.51 8.45
C SER A 59 -14.23 32.47 9.33
N TYR A 60 -13.79 32.00 10.49
CA TYR A 60 -13.07 32.73 11.53
C TYR A 60 -11.78 31.97 11.83
N THR A 61 -10.66 32.41 11.26
CA THR A 61 -9.34 31.78 11.46
C THR A 61 -8.56 32.47 12.58
N TYR A 62 -7.79 31.73 13.36
CA TYR A 62 -6.89 32.30 14.37
C TYR A 62 -5.82 33.18 13.70
N ALA A 63 -5.71 34.46 14.07
CA ALA A 63 -4.52 35.25 13.82
C ALA A 63 -3.40 34.88 14.81
N PHE A 64 -2.15 35.25 14.50
CA PHE A 64 -0.96 34.83 15.25
C PHE A 64 -0.96 35.21 16.74
N GLU A 65 -1.82 36.16 17.14
CA GLU A 65 -1.96 36.67 18.52
C GLU A 65 -3.35 36.41 19.13
N ASP A 66 -4.24 35.71 18.42
CA ASP A 66 -5.62 35.54 18.89
C ASP A 66 -5.73 34.47 19.99
N ASP A 67 -6.46 34.79 21.06
CA ASP A 67 -6.96 33.79 22.00
C ASP A 67 -8.05 32.95 21.30
N PRO A 68 -7.89 31.61 21.20
CA PRO A 68 -8.90 30.73 20.61
C PRO A 68 -10.31 30.94 21.17
N SER A 69 -10.40 31.31 22.46
CA SER A 69 -11.67 31.57 23.15
C SER A 69 -12.37 32.83 22.64
N ALA A 70 -11.61 33.87 22.26
CA ALA A 70 -12.14 35.11 21.72
C ALA A 70 -12.67 34.93 20.29
N VAL A 71 -11.97 34.13 19.47
CA VAL A 71 -12.40 33.80 18.10
C VAL A 71 -13.66 32.93 18.13
N LEU A 72 -13.74 31.97 19.06
CA LEU A 72 -14.97 31.18 19.27
C LEU A 72 -16.15 32.08 19.66
N LYS A 73 -15.93 33.02 20.58
CA LYS A 73 -16.98 33.96 21.01
C LYS A 73 -17.47 34.83 19.86
N THR A 74 -16.56 35.31 19.02
CA THR A 74 -16.89 36.08 17.81
C THR A 74 -17.71 35.24 16.81
N ALA A 75 -17.35 33.97 16.64
CA ALA A 75 -18.12 33.04 15.80
C ALA A 75 -19.52 32.75 16.39
N GLN A 76 -19.66 32.68 17.71
CA GLN A 76 -20.94 32.52 18.39
C GLN A 76 -21.83 33.77 18.28
N GLU A 77 -21.25 34.96 18.40
CA GLU A 77 -21.97 36.23 18.23
C GLU A 77 -22.47 36.42 16.78
N GLY A 78 -21.74 35.87 15.80
CA GLY A 78 -22.16 35.85 14.39
C GLY A 78 -23.19 34.77 14.03
N LEU A 79 -23.55 33.86 14.96
CA LEU A 79 -24.39 32.71 14.70
C LEU A 79 -25.87 33.10 14.62
N LYS A 80 -26.52 32.77 13.50
CA LYS A 80 -27.96 32.98 13.30
C LYS A 80 -28.75 31.70 13.51
N GLU A 81 -30.06 31.85 13.73
CA GLU A 81 -30.98 30.74 13.89
C GLU A 81 -30.93 29.81 12.66
N GLY A 82 -30.74 28.50 12.90
CA GLY A 82 -30.58 27.50 11.84
C GLY A 82 -29.15 27.31 11.32
N GLN A 83 -28.14 27.96 11.92
CA GLN A 83 -26.73 27.77 11.58
C GLN A 83 -25.98 26.96 12.66
N ALA A 84 -24.87 26.33 12.27
CA ALA A 84 -24.02 25.53 13.14
C ALA A 84 -22.54 25.89 13.00
N ILE A 85 -21.83 25.94 14.13
CA ILE A 85 -20.38 26.18 14.17
C ILE A 85 -19.63 24.84 14.00
N ARG A 86 -18.60 24.83 13.16
CA ARG A 86 -17.68 23.72 12.96
C ARG A 86 -16.25 24.16 13.16
N ARG A 87 -15.44 23.28 13.73
CA ARG A 87 -13.99 23.49 13.83
C ARG A 87 -13.35 23.19 12.49
N ILE A 88 -12.45 24.06 12.07
CA ILE A 88 -11.58 23.83 10.92
C ILE A 88 -10.18 23.48 11.40
N TYR A 89 -9.56 22.54 10.69
CA TYR A 89 -8.23 22.05 10.97
C TYR A 89 -7.34 22.31 9.77
N GLU A 90 -6.09 22.65 10.01
CA GLU A 90 -5.10 22.72 8.94
C GLU A 90 -4.89 21.34 8.34
N ASN A 91 -4.58 21.31 7.04
CA ASN A 91 -4.05 20.10 6.43
C ASN A 91 -2.67 19.79 7.03
N MET A 92 -2.29 18.52 6.99
CA MET A 92 -0.95 18.12 7.46
C MET A 92 0.10 18.87 6.63
N SER A 93 1.20 19.26 7.29
CA SER A 93 2.31 19.88 6.55
C SER A 93 2.82 18.92 5.46
N PRO A 94 3.30 19.42 4.30
CA PRO A 94 3.76 18.58 3.21
C PRO A 94 4.85 17.59 3.62
N THR A 95 5.71 17.99 4.57
CA THR A 95 6.76 17.14 5.14
C THR A 95 6.18 15.97 5.92
N VAL A 96 5.19 16.20 6.78
CA VAL A 96 4.54 15.14 7.56
C VAL A 96 3.81 14.18 6.64
N GLU A 97 3.11 14.69 5.63
CA GLU A 97 2.42 13.86 4.63
C GLU A 97 3.40 12.99 3.84
N ALA A 98 4.54 13.54 3.39
CA ALA A 98 5.56 12.80 2.67
C ALA A 98 6.16 11.68 3.53
N VAL A 99 6.53 11.97 4.78
CA VAL A 99 7.05 10.98 5.72
C VAL A 99 6.03 9.88 5.99
N PHE A 100 4.77 10.26 6.25
CA PHE A 100 3.67 9.32 6.41
C PHE A 100 3.54 8.38 5.21
N ASN A 101 3.49 8.94 4.00
CA ASN A 101 3.33 8.19 2.77
C ASN A 101 4.47 7.20 2.54
N VAL A 102 5.72 7.57 2.83
CA VAL A 102 6.88 6.68 2.74
C VAL A 102 6.79 5.54 3.76
N VAL A 103 6.53 5.86 5.03
CA VAL A 103 6.47 4.87 6.11
C VAL A 103 5.34 3.88 5.88
N VAL A 104 4.12 4.36 5.61
CA VAL A 104 2.97 3.48 5.39
C VAL A 104 3.17 2.60 4.15
N GLN A 105 3.78 3.13 3.09
CA GLN A 105 4.08 2.36 1.89
C GLN A 105 5.06 1.22 2.16
N LEU A 106 6.13 1.48 2.92
CA LEU A 106 7.08 0.44 3.31
C LEU A 106 6.41 -0.66 4.13
N LEU A 107 5.57 -0.29 5.10
CA LEU A 107 4.81 -1.24 5.91
C LEU A 107 3.83 -2.07 5.06
N MET A 108 3.14 -1.45 4.10
CA MET A 108 2.24 -2.16 3.18
C MET A 108 2.99 -3.14 2.26
N LEU A 109 4.16 -2.76 1.74
CA LEU A 109 4.99 -3.65 0.92
C LEU A 109 5.51 -4.84 1.74
N LEU A 110 5.90 -4.62 2.99
CA LEU A 110 6.28 -5.70 3.90
C LEU A 110 5.10 -6.63 4.16
N ALA A 111 3.93 -6.08 4.51
CA ALA A 111 2.73 -6.85 4.79
C ALA A 111 2.30 -7.74 3.61
N VAL A 112 2.32 -7.21 2.39
CA VAL A 112 1.94 -7.97 1.18
C VAL A 112 3.05 -8.93 0.71
N GLY A 113 4.32 -8.63 1.01
CA GLY A 113 5.47 -9.44 0.57
C GLY A 113 5.77 -10.66 1.44
N VAL A 114 5.59 -10.57 2.77
CA VAL A 114 6.01 -11.63 3.71
C VAL A 114 5.31 -12.97 3.47
N PHE A 115 4.00 -12.96 3.21
CA PHE A 115 3.23 -14.20 3.07
C PHE A 115 3.53 -14.96 1.76
N PRO A 116 3.58 -14.31 0.59
CA PRO A 116 4.05 -14.93 -0.65
C PRO A 116 5.50 -15.43 -0.53
N TYR A 117 6.39 -14.62 0.06
CA TYR A 117 7.80 -14.98 0.28
C TYR A 117 7.94 -16.30 1.02
N SER A 118 7.35 -16.41 2.22
CA SER A 118 7.47 -17.60 3.08
C SER A 118 6.99 -18.87 2.37
N LYS A 119 5.90 -18.75 1.60
CA LYS A 119 5.36 -19.87 0.82
C LYS A 119 6.29 -20.28 -0.32
N MET A 120 6.86 -19.32 -1.03
CA MET A 120 7.76 -19.61 -2.15
C MET A 120 9.09 -20.16 -1.69
N TRP A 121 9.60 -19.71 -0.55
CA TRP A 121 10.79 -20.28 0.09
C TRP A 121 10.61 -21.77 0.39
N LYS A 122 9.53 -22.14 1.08
CA LYS A 122 9.21 -23.56 1.37
C LYS A 122 9.03 -24.39 0.11
N LEU A 123 8.49 -23.80 -0.96
CA LEU A 123 8.34 -24.46 -2.25
C LEU A 123 9.69 -24.68 -2.95
N GLY A 124 10.58 -23.68 -2.91
CA GLY A 124 11.93 -23.75 -3.44
C GLY A 124 12.73 -24.86 -2.78
N ALA A 125 12.75 -24.91 -1.44
CA ALA A 125 13.44 -25.95 -0.68
C ALA A 125 12.92 -27.37 -1.00
N LYS A 126 11.59 -27.53 -1.08
CA LYS A 126 10.98 -28.80 -1.47
C LYS A 126 11.34 -29.22 -2.90
N ASP A 127 11.43 -28.27 -3.81
CA ASP A 127 11.76 -28.54 -5.20
C ASP A 127 13.26 -28.84 -5.37
N ALA A 128 14.15 -28.16 -4.65
CA ALA A 128 15.58 -28.45 -4.61
C ALA A 128 15.85 -29.90 -4.20
N ASN A 129 15.18 -30.37 -3.14
CA ASN A 129 15.26 -31.77 -2.73
C ASN A 129 14.83 -32.73 -3.85
N LYS A 130 13.75 -32.43 -4.57
CA LYS A 130 13.31 -33.28 -5.69
C LYS A 130 14.29 -33.32 -6.85
N VAL A 131 14.94 -32.18 -7.15
CA VAL A 131 15.96 -32.10 -8.19
C VAL A 131 17.20 -32.90 -7.77
N ARG A 132 17.65 -32.76 -6.51
CA ARG A 132 18.78 -33.52 -5.95
C ARG A 132 18.60 -35.03 -6.07
N TYR A 133 17.37 -35.52 -5.96
CA TYR A 133 17.02 -36.95 -6.10
C TYR A 133 16.55 -37.34 -7.52
N GLY A 134 16.78 -36.52 -8.55
CA GLY A 134 16.43 -36.84 -9.95
C GLY A 134 14.92 -36.95 -10.23
N ARG A 135 14.06 -36.57 -9.27
CA ARG A 135 12.59 -36.68 -9.37
C ARG A 135 11.94 -35.50 -10.09
N LYS A 136 12.71 -34.48 -10.45
CA LYS A 136 12.24 -33.26 -11.10
C LYS A 136 13.39 -32.54 -11.82
N LYS A 137 13.10 -31.88 -12.95
CA LYS A 137 14.01 -30.93 -13.60
C LYS A 137 14.03 -29.58 -12.88
N GLU A 138 15.19 -28.95 -12.87
CA GLU A 138 15.39 -27.60 -12.33
C GLU A 138 14.56 -26.55 -13.09
N ASP A 139 14.07 -25.55 -12.35
CA ASP A 139 13.34 -24.38 -12.88
C ASP A 139 13.35 -23.27 -11.83
N LEU A 140 14.37 -22.42 -11.89
CA LEU A 140 14.54 -21.28 -10.98
C LEU A 140 13.50 -20.18 -11.22
N LEU A 141 12.99 -20.07 -12.45
CA LEU A 141 11.94 -19.12 -12.83
C LEU A 141 10.54 -19.54 -12.37
N ARG A 142 10.41 -20.70 -11.72
CA ARG A 142 9.12 -21.21 -11.25
C ARG A 142 8.43 -20.25 -10.29
N GLY A 143 9.19 -19.65 -9.37
CA GLY A 143 8.67 -18.66 -8.41
C GLY A 143 8.07 -17.45 -9.11
N PHE A 144 8.80 -16.86 -10.07
CA PHE A 144 8.34 -15.73 -10.88
C PHE A 144 7.06 -16.05 -11.64
N LYS A 145 6.99 -17.22 -12.30
CA LYS A 145 5.79 -17.66 -13.04
C LYS A 145 4.57 -17.80 -12.11
N ILE A 146 4.75 -18.40 -10.93
CA ILE A 146 3.68 -18.55 -9.95
C ILE A 146 3.23 -17.17 -9.43
N GLY A 147 4.17 -16.27 -9.15
CA GLY A 147 3.89 -14.91 -8.72
C GLY A 147 3.14 -14.10 -9.78
N ALA A 148 3.56 -14.17 -11.05
CA ALA A 148 2.88 -13.51 -12.16
C ALA A 148 1.43 -13.99 -12.32
N ILE A 149 1.19 -15.31 -12.24
CA ILE A 149 -0.18 -15.87 -12.30
C ILE A 149 -1.00 -15.41 -11.09
N ALA A 150 -0.41 -15.37 -9.90
CA ALA A 150 -1.10 -14.91 -8.69
C ALA A 150 -1.44 -13.42 -8.73
N ASN A 151 -0.66 -12.63 -9.45
CA ASN A 151 -0.82 -11.17 -9.61
C ASN A 151 -1.91 -10.78 -10.64
N THR A 152 -2.51 -11.76 -11.33
CA THR A 152 -3.47 -11.53 -12.42
C THR A 152 -4.59 -10.55 -12.04
N PRO A 153 -5.21 -10.59 -10.84
CA PRO A 153 -6.29 -9.66 -10.52
C PRO A 153 -5.88 -8.19 -10.49
N PHE A 154 -4.67 -7.89 -10.02
CA PHE A 154 -4.13 -6.53 -10.09
C PHE A 154 -3.91 -6.12 -11.54
N VAL A 155 -3.32 -7.00 -12.36
CA VAL A 155 -3.11 -6.74 -13.80
C VAL A 155 -4.45 -6.51 -14.53
N VAL A 156 -5.49 -7.27 -14.22
CA VAL A 156 -6.84 -7.07 -14.77
C VAL A 156 -7.39 -5.70 -14.35
N SER A 157 -7.23 -5.31 -13.09
CA SER A 157 -7.66 -3.97 -12.63
C SER A 157 -6.92 -2.84 -13.34
N TYR A 158 -5.64 -3.03 -13.70
CA TYR A 158 -4.90 -2.05 -14.48
C TYR A 158 -5.34 -2.01 -15.95
N ALA A 159 -5.66 -3.15 -16.56
CA ALA A 159 -6.26 -3.15 -17.90
C ALA A 159 -7.56 -2.34 -17.93
N LEU A 160 -8.40 -2.46 -16.89
CA LEU A 160 -9.59 -1.62 -16.73
C LEU A 160 -9.23 -0.13 -16.56
N LEU A 161 -8.16 0.20 -15.82
CA LEU A 161 -7.68 1.59 -15.71
C LEU A 161 -7.25 2.16 -17.07
N VAL A 162 -6.58 1.36 -17.90
CA VAL A 162 -6.22 1.76 -19.28
C VAL A 162 -7.47 2.06 -20.09
N LEU A 163 -8.49 1.20 -20.02
CA LEU A 163 -9.79 1.46 -20.67
C LEU A 163 -10.45 2.75 -20.16
N ALA A 164 -10.34 3.05 -18.87
CA ALA A 164 -10.86 4.28 -18.27
C ALA A 164 -10.12 5.52 -18.78
N LYS A 165 -8.80 5.45 -18.95
CA LYS A 165 -7.98 6.53 -19.50
C LYS A 165 -8.42 6.91 -20.92
N PHE A 166 -8.82 5.94 -21.73
CA PHE A 166 -9.30 6.16 -23.11
C PHE A 166 -10.82 6.41 -23.20
N GLY A 167 -11.51 6.58 -22.07
CA GLY A 167 -12.94 6.89 -22.06
C GLY A 167 -13.86 5.72 -22.44
N VAL A 168 -13.33 4.48 -22.50
CA VAL A 168 -14.13 3.28 -22.79
C VAL A 168 -15.00 2.90 -21.60
N ILE A 169 -14.53 3.16 -20.38
CA ILE A 169 -15.28 3.00 -19.13
C ILE A 169 -15.26 4.31 -18.33
N LEU A 170 -15.99 4.33 -17.21
CA LEU A 170 -16.12 5.50 -16.34
C LEU A 170 -14.75 6.11 -15.95
N PRO A 171 -14.51 7.42 -16.19
CA PRO A 171 -13.26 8.08 -15.82
C PRO A 171 -12.93 7.97 -14.32
N GLN A 172 -13.96 7.90 -13.47
CA GLN A 172 -13.82 7.78 -12.01
C GLN A 172 -13.35 6.38 -11.56
N PHE A 173 -13.15 5.43 -12.48
CA PHE A 173 -12.64 4.10 -12.15
C PHE A 173 -11.26 4.13 -11.45
N ILE A 174 -10.46 5.20 -11.63
CA ILE A 174 -9.20 5.37 -10.90
C ILE A 174 -9.38 5.33 -9.37
N ILE A 175 -10.52 5.78 -8.85
CA ILE A 175 -10.87 5.71 -7.42
C ILE A 175 -11.00 4.24 -7.00
N VAL A 176 -11.77 3.45 -7.76
CA VAL A 176 -11.95 2.01 -7.50
C VAL A 176 -10.62 1.26 -7.66
N PHE A 177 -9.84 1.60 -8.69
CA PHE A 177 -8.51 1.03 -8.94
C PHE A 177 -7.58 1.21 -7.74
N ARG A 178 -7.56 2.40 -7.12
CA ARG A 178 -6.76 2.66 -5.90
C ARG A 178 -7.14 1.72 -4.76
N TYR A 179 -8.43 1.46 -4.55
CA TYR A 179 -8.90 0.55 -3.49
C TYR A 179 -8.65 -0.93 -3.80
N ILE A 180 -8.70 -1.34 -5.07
CA ILE A 180 -8.29 -2.70 -5.45
C ILE A 180 -6.78 -2.90 -5.20
N ASN A 181 -5.98 -1.85 -5.36
CA ASN A 181 -4.52 -1.88 -5.29
C ASN A 181 -3.97 -1.20 -4.02
N ILE A 182 -4.69 -1.30 -2.91
CA ILE A 182 -4.32 -0.69 -1.61
C ILE A 182 -2.86 -0.90 -1.20
N PRO A 183 -2.24 -2.09 -1.38
CA PRO A 183 -0.84 -2.29 -0.98
C PRO A 183 0.14 -1.31 -1.65
N TYR A 184 -0.28 -0.67 -2.74
CA TYR A 184 0.50 0.30 -3.51
C TYR A 184 -0.11 1.71 -3.48
N LEU A 185 -1.08 1.98 -2.59
CA LEU A 185 -1.89 3.19 -2.60
C LEU A 185 -1.06 4.47 -2.59
N SER A 186 -0.07 4.57 -1.69
CA SER A 186 0.76 5.78 -1.57
C SER A 186 1.59 6.01 -2.83
N ILE A 187 2.17 4.96 -3.42
CA ILE A 187 2.90 5.05 -4.69
C ILE A 187 1.96 5.49 -5.83
N ILE A 188 0.77 4.90 -5.91
CA ILE A 188 -0.22 5.24 -6.95
C ILE A 188 -0.64 6.71 -6.83
N ASN A 189 -0.90 7.18 -5.60
CA ASN A 189 -1.29 8.57 -5.35
C ASN A 189 -0.17 9.55 -5.70
N TRP A 190 1.09 9.19 -5.42
CA TRP A 190 2.23 10.02 -5.79
C TRP A 190 2.44 10.11 -7.31
N ILE A 191 2.37 8.97 -8.01
CA ILE A 191 2.55 8.92 -9.48
C ILE A 191 1.39 9.61 -10.20
N CYS A 192 0.17 9.46 -9.69
CA CYS A 192 -1.04 9.90 -10.35
C CYS A 192 -2.04 10.49 -9.34
N PRO A 193 -1.90 11.78 -8.98
CA PRO A 193 -2.78 12.46 -8.03
C PRO A 193 -4.08 12.99 -8.67
N VAL A 194 -4.55 12.40 -9.77
CA VAL A 194 -5.80 12.83 -10.45
C VAL A 194 -7.01 12.07 -9.94
N THR A 195 -8.21 12.60 -10.15
CA THR A 195 -9.48 11.94 -9.78
C THR A 195 -10.19 11.32 -10.98
N ALA A 196 -9.90 11.79 -12.20
CA ALA A 196 -10.39 11.17 -13.44
C ALA A 196 -9.25 10.52 -14.22
N ALA A 197 -9.42 9.26 -14.62
CA ALA A 197 -8.43 8.51 -15.39
C ALA A 197 -8.10 9.19 -16.73
N THR A 198 -9.04 9.94 -17.32
CA THR A 198 -8.83 10.72 -18.55
C THR A 198 -7.74 11.78 -18.41
N ASP A 199 -7.47 12.27 -17.20
CA ASP A 199 -6.52 13.34 -16.94
C ASP A 199 -5.10 12.80 -16.67
N MET A 200 -4.98 11.49 -16.49
CA MET A 200 -3.71 10.82 -16.22
C MET A 200 -2.75 10.92 -17.42
N SER A 201 -1.51 11.36 -17.21
CA SER A 201 -0.51 11.33 -18.29
C SER A 201 -0.16 9.89 -18.69
N ILE A 202 0.27 9.68 -19.94
CA ILE A 202 0.73 8.34 -20.38
C ILE A 202 1.91 7.86 -19.53
N LEU A 203 2.79 8.78 -19.11
CA LEU A 203 3.90 8.47 -18.22
C LEU A 203 3.43 7.98 -16.84
N ALA A 204 2.42 8.64 -16.26
CA ALA A 204 1.81 8.19 -15.01
C ALA A 204 1.15 6.82 -15.17
N LEU A 205 0.48 6.57 -16.30
CA LEU A 205 -0.12 5.27 -16.62
C LEU A 205 0.93 4.15 -16.67
N LEU A 206 2.09 4.40 -17.28
CA LEU A 206 3.21 3.46 -17.28
C LEU A 206 3.82 3.30 -15.87
N GLY A 207 3.97 4.39 -15.13
CA GLY A 207 4.51 4.37 -13.77
C GLY A 207 3.68 3.53 -12.80
N VAL A 208 2.35 3.62 -12.88
CA VAL A 208 1.42 2.84 -12.05
C VAL A 208 1.47 1.33 -12.35
N PHE A 209 2.03 0.91 -13.49
CA PHE A 209 2.25 -0.50 -13.79
C PHE A 209 3.45 -1.09 -13.04
N LEU A 210 4.46 -0.28 -12.69
CA LEU A 210 5.72 -0.75 -12.09
C LEU A 210 5.55 -1.50 -10.74
N PRO A 211 4.70 -1.04 -9.80
CA PRO A 211 4.49 -1.75 -8.53
C PRO A 211 4.02 -3.20 -8.72
N PHE A 212 3.43 -3.54 -9.86
CA PHE A 212 2.88 -4.88 -10.10
C PHE A 212 3.95 -5.94 -10.32
N PHE A 213 5.21 -5.54 -10.55
CA PHE A 213 6.34 -6.45 -10.56
C PHE A 213 6.76 -6.89 -9.15
N PHE A 214 6.31 -6.20 -8.09
CA PHE A 214 6.71 -6.50 -6.72
C PHE A 214 6.38 -7.94 -6.31
N ILE A 215 5.13 -8.40 -6.52
CA ILE A 215 4.71 -9.77 -6.16
C ILE A 215 5.48 -10.85 -6.95
N PRO A 216 5.58 -10.78 -8.29
CA PRO A 216 6.44 -11.68 -9.06
C PRO A 216 7.88 -11.71 -8.57
N LEU A 217 8.48 -10.55 -8.27
CA LEU A 217 9.84 -10.43 -7.75
C LEU A 217 9.98 -11.11 -6.39
N VAL A 218 9.10 -10.83 -5.42
CA VAL A 218 9.09 -11.45 -4.09
C VAL A 218 8.93 -12.96 -4.20
N CYS A 219 8.04 -13.43 -5.08
CA CYS A 219 7.84 -14.87 -5.28
C CYS A 219 9.06 -15.54 -5.91
N GLY A 220 9.68 -14.89 -6.89
CA GLY A 220 10.90 -15.35 -7.53
C GLY A 220 12.08 -15.43 -6.57
N LEU A 221 12.35 -14.33 -5.85
CA LEU A 221 13.42 -14.26 -4.85
C LEU A 221 13.21 -15.25 -3.72
N GLY A 222 11.99 -15.34 -3.17
CA GLY A 222 11.67 -16.33 -2.14
C GLY A 222 11.92 -17.75 -2.61
N TYR A 223 11.50 -18.09 -3.84
CA TYR A 223 11.76 -19.41 -4.42
C TYR A 223 13.25 -19.69 -4.61
N ILE A 224 14.01 -18.74 -5.16
CA ILE A 224 15.46 -18.90 -5.39
C ILE A 224 16.20 -19.08 -4.06
N LEU A 225 15.88 -18.27 -3.04
CA LEU A 225 16.50 -18.37 -1.73
C LEU A 225 16.18 -19.71 -1.07
N GLY A 226 14.93 -20.17 -1.13
CA GLY A 226 14.57 -21.49 -0.61
C GLY A 226 15.20 -22.63 -1.40
N TYR A 227 15.37 -22.48 -2.71
CA TYR A 227 16.03 -23.48 -3.55
C TYR A 227 17.52 -23.63 -3.19
N ARG A 228 18.16 -22.53 -2.78
CA ARG A 228 19.56 -22.49 -2.32
C ARG A 228 19.72 -22.70 -0.82
N ASP A 229 18.63 -23.02 -0.12
CA ASP A 229 18.59 -23.16 1.35
C ASP A 229 19.14 -21.95 2.12
N ILE A 230 18.97 -20.74 1.55
CA ILE A 230 19.38 -19.50 2.19
C ILE A 230 18.22 -18.98 3.03
N SER A 231 18.35 -19.03 4.35
CA SER A 231 17.38 -18.43 5.26
C SER A 231 17.76 -16.96 5.55
N LEU A 232 16.81 -16.04 5.35
CA LEU A 232 17.01 -14.62 5.71
C LEU A 232 16.95 -14.41 7.23
N TYR A 233 16.12 -15.20 7.92
CA TYR A 233 16.01 -15.15 9.38
C TYR A 233 17.35 -15.43 10.04
N GLU A 234 18.07 -16.48 9.64
CA GLU A 234 19.35 -16.79 10.28
C GLU A 234 20.40 -15.73 9.96
N ARG A 235 20.39 -15.19 8.74
CA ARG A 235 21.36 -14.15 8.35
C ARG A 235 21.13 -12.81 9.05
N ILE A 236 19.89 -12.46 9.38
CA ILE A 236 19.58 -11.19 10.05
C ILE A 236 19.75 -11.35 11.57
N VAL A 237 19.26 -12.45 12.15
CA VAL A 237 19.24 -12.64 13.62
C VAL A 237 20.56 -13.19 14.16
N PHE A 238 21.16 -14.20 13.52
CA PHE A 238 22.35 -14.85 14.06
C PHE A 238 23.67 -14.19 13.66
N ARG A 239 23.68 -13.22 12.73
CA ARG A 239 24.89 -12.48 12.39
C ARG A 239 25.32 -11.51 13.50
N SER A 240 24.41 -11.04 14.37
CA SER A 240 24.78 -10.15 15.48
C SER A 240 25.42 -10.91 16.64
N LYS A 241 24.91 -12.10 17.00
CA LYS A 241 25.44 -12.89 18.13
C LYS A 241 26.90 -13.30 17.97
N ARG A 242 27.30 -13.68 16.74
CA ARG A 242 28.69 -14.06 16.44
C ARG A 242 29.68 -12.88 16.50
N LYS A 243 29.20 -11.63 16.48
CA LYS A 243 30.04 -10.44 16.68
C LYS A 243 30.21 -10.16 18.17
N THR A 244 29.13 -10.27 18.94
CA THR A 244 29.14 -10.00 20.39
C THR A 244 30.03 -10.98 21.16
N GLU A 245 30.04 -12.26 20.80
CA GLU A 245 30.94 -13.26 21.43
C GLU A 245 32.42 -13.01 21.14
N VAL A 246 32.76 -12.40 19.99
CA VAL A 246 34.17 -12.10 19.62
C VAL A 246 34.66 -10.82 20.31
N ASP A 247 33.76 -9.88 20.60
CA ASP A 247 34.10 -8.63 21.29
C ASP A 247 34.13 -8.79 22.83
N GLU A 248 33.58 -9.87 23.39
CA GLU A 248 33.67 -10.22 24.83
C GLU A 248 34.88 -11.10 25.18
N GLU A 249 35.58 -11.67 24.18
CA GLU A 249 36.79 -12.49 24.34
C GLU A 249 38.11 -11.72 24.07
N ILE A 250 38.07 -10.39 23.91
CA ILE A 250 39.24 -9.51 23.71
C ILE A 250 39.47 -8.59 24.91
#